data_AF-A0A1Q3DCQ0-F1
#
_entry.id   AF-A0A1Q3DCQ0-F1
#
_cell.length_a   1.000
_cell.length_b   1.000
_cell.length_c   1.000
_cell.angle_alpha   90.00
_cell.angle_beta   90.00
_cell.angle_gamma   90.00
#
_symmetry.space_group_name_H-M   'P 1'
#
loop_
_entity.id
_entity.type
_entity.pdbx_description
1 polymer ?
#
loop_
_entity_poly.entity_id
_entity_poly.type
_entity_poly.pdbx_seq_one_letter_code
_entity_poly.pdbx_strand_id
1 'polypeptide(L)'
;MMRSSCPVGSSHCNWSLLAAKRQRGGTKMIRKRSRKLVQEKRNRWMHSKAERRQRDMNLKAKIEQLKEEMVEIGADQKTIREGQMELSKKFKEIEYECAKLREESSVISKQSAGTQLRLDIMMDILKARQNKDFDQADKLTQNLRDLIASPNGKNQ
;
A
#
# COMPACT_ATOMS: atom_id res chain seq x y z
N MET A 1 84.09 -56.44 48.15
CA MET A 1 83.13 -57.45 48.63
C MET A 1 81.96 -56.66 49.23
N MET A 2 80.69 -56.83 48.91
CA MET A 2 79.97 -58.01 48.44
C MET A 2 78.96 -57.62 47.36
N ARG A 3 78.93 -58.45 46.30
CA ARG A 3 77.75 -58.62 45.46
C ARG A 3 76.71 -59.33 46.33
N SER A 4 75.52 -58.76 46.50
CA SER A 4 74.35 -59.51 46.94
C SER A 4 73.36 -59.53 45.78
N SER A 5 73.54 -60.54 44.95
CA SER A 5 72.62 -60.97 43.91
C SER A 5 71.25 -61.24 44.52
N CYS A 6 70.20 -60.57 44.02
CA CYS A 6 68.84 -61.01 44.29
C CYS A 6 68.46 -62.16 43.33
N PRO A 7 67.66 -63.14 43.79
CA PRO A 7 67.43 -64.39 43.07
C PRO A 7 66.48 -64.20 41.90
N VAL A 8 66.76 -64.96 40.84
CA VAL A 8 65.89 -65.16 39.68
C VAL A 8 64.66 -65.96 40.12
N GLY A 9 63.47 -65.43 39.82
CA GLY A 9 62.21 -66.17 39.90
C GLY A 9 61.20 -65.59 40.88
N SER A 10 60.58 -64.46 40.54
CA SER A 10 59.33 -64.05 41.18
C SER A 10 58.43 -63.30 40.19
N SER A 11 57.21 -63.79 40.04
CA SER A 11 56.11 -63.27 39.21
C SER A 11 55.78 -61.77 39.44
N HIS A 12 56.37 -61.14 40.45
CA HIS A 12 56.21 -59.75 40.84
C HIS A 12 56.80 -58.70 39.86
N CYS A 13 57.91 -59.00 39.15
CA CYS A 13 58.54 -58.02 38.25
C CYS A 13 57.78 -57.81 36.93
N ASN A 14 57.04 -58.82 36.46
CA ASN A 14 56.23 -58.72 35.24
C ASN A 14 54.97 -57.85 35.51
N TRP A 15 54.39 -57.94 36.71
CA TRP A 15 53.25 -57.14 37.14
C TRP A 15 53.57 -55.64 37.23
N SER A 16 54.76 -55.27 37.70
CA SER A 16 55.20 -53.86 37.82
C SER A 16 55.35 -53.18 36.45
N LEU A 17 55.95 -53.87 35.48
CA LEU A 17 56.12 -53.37 34.12
C LEU A 17 54.79 -53.32 33.35
N LEU A 18 53.92 -54.32 33.55
CA LEU A 18 52.54 -54.30 33.04
C LEU A 18 51.71 -53.18 33.66
N ALA A 19 51.83 -52.93 34.97
CA ALA A 19 51.15 -51.83 35.65
C ALA A 19 51.62 -50.46 35.13
N ALA A 20 52.92 -50.26 34.92
CA ALA A 20 53.46 -49.04 34.33
C ALA A 20 53.10 -48.86 32.84
N LYS A 21 52.99 -49.95 32.05
CA LYS A 21 52.46 -49.88 30.67
C LYS A 21 50.96 -49.60 30.66
N ARG A 22 50.18 -50.17 31.59
CA ARG A 22 48.74 -49.92 31.75
C ARG A 22 48.46 -48.48 32.20
N GLN A 23 49.24 -47.94 33.15
CA GLN A 23 49.18 -46.51 33.54
C GLN A 23 49.61 -45.57 32.41
N ARG A 24 50.68 -45.88 31.67
CA ARG A 24 51.09 -45.10 30.48
C ARG A 24 50.06 -45.16 29.33
N GLY A 25 49.42 -46.31 29.14
CA GLY A 25 48.28 -46.48 28.23
C GLY A 25 47.08 -45.63 28.66
N GLY A 26 46.75 -45.62 29.96
CA GLY A 26 45.70 -44.79 30.54
C GLY A 26 45.96 -43.29 30.38
N THR A 27 47.16 -42.81 30.68
CA THR A 27 47.54 -41.38 30.52
C THR A 27 47.58 -40.93 29.05
N LYS A 28 48.06 -41.77 28.12
CA LYS A 28 47.97 -41.50 26.68
C LYS A 28 46.51 -41.40 26.21
N MET A 29 45.64 -42.29 26.68
CA MET A 29 44.20 -42.25 26.40
C MET A 29 43.55 -40.96 26.92
N ILE A 30 43.85 -40.56 28.16
CA ILE A 30 43.35 -39.32 28.77
C ILE A 30 43.80 -38.09 27.96
N ARG A 31 45.08 -38.03 27.55
CA ARG A 31 45.60 -36.92 26.74
C ARG A 31 44.95 -36.87 25.34
N LYS A 32 44.72 -38.02 24.70
CA LYS A 32 44.00 -38.10 23.42
C LYS A 32 42.56 -37.61 23.55
N ARG A 33 41.85 -38.05 24.61
CA ARG A 33 40.47 -37.62 24.90
C ARG A 33 40.40 -36.11 25.16
N SER A 34 41.36 -35.57 25.91
CA SER A 34 41.46 -34.13 26.18
C SER A 34 41.68 -33.32 24.90
N ARG A 35 42.59 -33.75 24.00
CA ARG A 35 42.78 -33.10 22.69
C ARG A 35 41.51 -33.17 21.83
N LYS A 36 40.83 -34.31 21.83
CA LYS A 36 39.58 -34.49 21.07
C LYS A 36 38.49 -33.52 21.54
N LEU A 37 38.31 -33.37 22.85
CA LEU A 37 37.35 -32.41 23.42
C LEU A 37 37.67 -30.95 23.06
N VAL A 38 38.95 -30.57 23.07
CA VAL A 38 39.39 -29.22 22.66
C VAL A 38 39.10 -29.00 21.17
N GLN A 39 39.37 -30.00 20.32
CA GLN A 39 39.07 -29.93 18.89
C GLN A 39 37.58 -29.83 18.62
N GLU A 40 36.74 -30.61 19.33
CA GLU A 40 35.27 -30.54 19.21
C GLU A 40 34.71 -29.20 19.66
N LYS A 41 35.25 -28.58 20.72
CA LYS A 41 34.88 -27.22 21.14
C LYS A 41 35.25 -26.19 20.07
N ARG A 42 36.45 -26.29 19.49
CA ARG A 42 36.88 -25.42 18.39
C ARG A 42 36.00 -25.58 17.15
N ASN A 43 35.68 -26.82 16.76
CA ASN A 43 34.80 -27.10 15.63
C ASN A 43 33.39 -26.51 15.87
N ARG A 44 32.80 -26.71 17.07
CA ARG A 44 31.51 -26.11 17.42
C ARG A 44 31.52 -24.59 17.36
N TRP A 45 32.58 -23.95 17.86
CA TRP A 45 32.71 -22.50 17.76
C TRP A 45 32.82 -22.03 16.31
N MET A 46 33.59 -22.73 15.47
CA MET A 46 33.71 -22.43 14.04
C MET A 46 32.37 -22.58 13.31
N HIS A 47 31.61 -23.65 13.58
CA HIS A 47 30.27 -23.85 13.03
C HIS A 47 29.31 -22.72 13.46
N SER A 48 29.24 -22.39 14.75
CA SER A 48 28.39 -21.31 15.24
C SER A 48 28.77 -19.94 14.64
N LYS A 49 30.07 -19.69 14.42
CA LYS A 49 30.56 -18.48 13.77
C LYS A 49 30.17 -18.43 12.29
N ALA A 50 30.25 -19.56 11.58
CA ALA A 50 29.82 -19.66 10.19
C ALA A 50 28.30 -19.43 10.04
N GLU A 51 27.49 -20.03 10.93
CA GLU A 51 26.04 -19.82 10.95
C GLU A 51 25.66 -18.36 11.22
N ARG A 52 26.35 -17.67 12.14
CA ARG A 52 26.15 -16.23 12.37
C ARG A 52 26.45 -15.42 11.11
N ARG A 53 27.61 -15.66 10.48
CA ARG A 53 27.99 -14.98 9.23
C ARG A 53 26.96 -15.21 8.12
N GLN A 54 26.46 -16.43 7.99
CA GLN A 54 25.43 -16.73 6.99
C GLN A 54 24.14 -15.96 7.26
N ARG A 55 23.71 -15.89 8.54
CA ARG A 55 22.54 -15.08 8.93
C ARG A 55 22.75 -13.59 8.64
N ASP A 56 23.93 -13.05 8.94
CA ASP A 56 24.25 -11.65 8.69
C ASP A 56 24.25 -11.34 7.19
N MET A 57 24.79 -12.23 6.36
CA MET A 57 24.75 -12.10 4.90
C MET A 57 23.33 -12.16 4.35
N ASN A 58 22.51 -13.09 4.85
CA ASN A 58 21.11 -13.20 4.44
C ASN A 58 20.31 -11.94 4.86
N LEU A 59 20.56 -11.42 6.06
CA LEU A 59 19.92 -10.19 6.53
C LEU A 59 20.34 -9.00 5.68
N LYS A 60 21.64 -8.88 5.36
CA LYS A 60 22.14 -7.81 4.50
C LYS A 60 21.49 -7.86 3.11
N ALA A 61 21.38 -9.04 2.51
CA ALA A 61 20.72 -9.21 1.22
C ALA A 61 19.24 -8.77 1.26
N LYS A 62 18.51 -9.15 2.31
CA LYS A 62 17.13 -8.71 2.51
C LYS A 62 17.01 -7.19 2.71
N ILE A 63 17.95 -6.57 3.42
CA ILE A 63 17.96 -5.12 3.61
C ILE A 63 18.17 -4.41 2.28
N GLU A 64 19.08 -4.87 1.43
CA GLU A 64 19.28 -4.26 0.10
C GLU A 64 18.04 -4.44 -0.79
N GLN A 65 17.43 -5.62 -0.80
CA GLN A 65 16.17 -5.85 -1.51
C GLN A 65 15.07 -4.89 -1.03
N LEU A 66 14.89 -4.73 0.28
CA LEU A 66 13.89 -3.81 0.83
C LEU A 66 14.16 -2.35 0.44
N LYS A 67 15.42 -1.93 0.34
CA LYS A 67 15.76 -0.57 -0.11
C LYS A 67 15.38 -0.36 -1.58
N GLU A 68 15.62 -1.35 -2.43
CA GLU A 68 15.23 -1.29 -3.84
C GLU A 68 13.70 -1.20 -3.98
N GLU A 69 12.96 -2.06 -3.27
CA GLU A 69 11.49 -2.02 -3.23
C GLU A 69 10.96 -0.67 -2.71
N MET A 70 11.60 -0.08 -1.69
CA MET A 70 11.22 1.24 -1.18
C MET A 70 11.42 2.36 -2.21
N VAL A 71 12.47 2.28 -3.04
CA VAL A 71 12.71 3.26 -4.11
C VAL A 71 11.64 3.13 -5.19
N GLU A 72 11.30 1.91 -5.60
CA GLU A 72 10.24 1.64 -6.57
C GLU A 72 8.88 2.16 -6.09
N ILE A 73 8.50 1.80 -4.85
CA ILE A 73 7.26 2.31 -4.22
C ILE A 73 7.26 3.84 -4.17
N GLY A 74 8.41 4.47 -3.89
CA GLY A 74 8.53 5.92 -3.89
C GLY A 74 8.28 6.55 -5.26
N ALA A 75 8.76 5.92 -6.33
CA ALA A 75 8.52 6.35 -7.71
C ALA A 75 7.04 6.19 -8.09
N ASP A 76 6.42 5.05 -7.74
CA ASP A 76 5.01 4.79 -8.00
C ASP A 76 4.11 5.80 -7.27
N GLN A 77 4.40 6.06 -6.00
CA GLN A 77 3.66 7.06 -5.22
C GLN A 77 3.73 8.46 -5.83
N LYS A 78 4.88 8.83 -6.41
CA LYS A 78 5.03 10.11 -7.11
C LYS A 78 4.12 10.17 -8.33
N THR A 79 4.14 9.13 -9.17
CA THR A 79 3.28 9.01 -10.36
C THR A 79 1.80 9.06 -9.99
N ILE A 80 1.39 8.35 -8.92
CA ILE A 80 0.02 8.37 -8.41
C ILE A 80 -0.40 9.78 -8.00
N ARG A 81 0.45 10.50 -7.26
CA ARG A 81 0.16 11.89 -6.84
C ARG A 81 0.01 12.83 -8.03
N GLU A 82 0.88 12.71 -9.03
CA GLU A 82 0.80 13.50 -10.26
C GLU A 82 -0.51 13.22 -11.01
N GLY A 83 -0.89 11.95 -11.17
CA GLY A 83 -2.16 11.56 -11.77
C GLY A 83 -3.38 12.08 -11.00
N GLN A 84 -3.34 12.02 -9.66
CA GLN A 84 -4.41 12.57 -8.80
C GLN A 84 -4.55 14.09 -8.95
N MET A 85 -3.44 14.83 -9.04
CA MET A 85 -3.48 16.27 -9.28
C MET A 85 -4.09 16.62 -10.64
N GLU A 86 -3.71 15.88 -11.69
CA GLU A 86 -4.27 16.09 -13.02
C GLU A 86 -5.77 15.80 -13.06
N LEU A 87 -6.20 14.68 -12.46
CA LEU A 87 -7.61 14.35 -12.33
C LEU A 87 -8.38 15.43 -11.55
N SER A 88 -7.83 15.91 -10.43
CA SER A 88 -8.45 16.99 -9.66
C SER A 88 -8.64 18.26 -10.48
N LYS A 89 -7.66 18.62 -11.33
CA LYS A 89 -7.80 19.76 -12.24
C LYS A 89 -8.93 19.56 -13.24
N LYS A 90 -9.01 18.38 -13.87
CA LYS A 90 -10.08 18.04 -14.81
C LYS A 90 -11.46 18.06 -14.15
N PHE A 91 -11.58 17.54 -12.92
CA PHE A 91 -12.83 17.57 -12.18
C PHE A 91 -13.29 19.01 -11.89
N LYS A 92 -12.40 19.92 -11.52
CA LYS A 92 -12.76 21.33 -11.31
C LYS A 92 -13.25 22.01 -12.59
N GLU A 93 -12.66 21.68 -13.73
CA GLU A 93 -13.12 22.19 -15.04
C GLU A 93 -14.50 21.64 -15.39
N ILE A 94 -14.74 20.34 -15.18
CA ILE A 94 -16.06 19.72 -15.36
C ILE A 94 -17.09 20.36 -14.44
N GLU A 95 -16.77 20.55 -13.15
CA GLU A 95 -17.67 21.19 -12.18
C GLU A 95 -18.05 22.61 -12.61
N TYR A 96 -17.08 23.39 -13.10
CA TYR A 96 -17.32 24.74 -13.63
C TYR A 96 -18.26 24.72 -14.85
N GLU A 97 -17.98 23.86 -15.83
CA GLU A 97 -18.84 23.73 -17.02
C GLU A 97 -20.24 23.22 -16.66
N CYS A 98 -20.35 22.28 -15.72
CA CYS A 98 -21.65 21.82 -15.21
C CYS A 98 -22.44 22.95 -14.53
N ALA A 99 -21.79 23.82 -13.77
CA ALA A 99 -22.45 24.97 -13.15
C ALA A 99 -22.97 25.95 -14.20
N LYS A 100 -22.16 26.24 -15.22
CA LYS A 100 -22.53 27.11 -16.35
C LYS A 100 -23.72 26.53 -17.13
N LEU A 101 -23.68 25.25 -17.47
CA LEU A 101 -24.77 24.57 -18.17
C LEU A 101 -26.08 24.57 -17.37
N ARG A 102 -26.01 24.44 -16.04
CA ARG A 102 -27.21 24.55 -15.18
C ARG A 102 -27.83 25.94 -15.22
N GLU A 103 -27.00 26.99 -15.19
CA GLU A 103 -27.48 28.37 -15.28
C GLU A 103 -28.12 28.63 -16.65
N GLU A 104 -27.43 28.28 -17.74
CA GLU A 104 -27.96 28.41 -19.10
C GLU A 104 -29.27 27.64 -19.27
N SER A 105 -29.32 26.40 -18.76
CA SER A 105 -30.54 25.59 -18.79
C SER A 105 -31.67 26.25 -17.98
N SER A 106 -31.40 26.82 -16.80
CA SER A 106 -32.43 27.52 -16.03
C SER A 106 -32.99 28.73 -16.78
N VAL A 107 -32.14 29.49 -17.47
CA VAL A 107 -32.57 30.63 -18.28
C VAL A 107 -33.46 30.16 -19.43
N ILE A 108 -33.03 29.14 -20.17
CA ILE A 108 -33.81 28.57 -21.28
C ILE A 108 -35.15 28.03 -20.78
N SER A 109 -35.18 27.31 -19.65
CA SER A 109 -36.42 26.79 -19.07
C SER A 109 -37.39 27.91 -18.70
N LYS A 110 -36.92 29.00 -18.09
CA LYS A 110 -37.75 30.17 -17.76
C LYS A 110 -38.29 30.84 -19.03
N GLN A 111 -37.45 31.03 -20.03
CA GLN A 111 -37.85 31.60 -21.33
C GLN A 111 -38.86 30.71 -22.07
N SER A 112 -38.65 29.40 -22.04
CA SER A 112 -39.54 28.41 -22.64
C SER A 112 -40.91 28.43 -21.96
N ALA A 113 -40.95 28.41 -20.62
CA ALA A 113 -42.21 28.51 -19.87
C ALA A 113 -42.97 29.82 -20.18
N GLY A 114 -42.26 30.95 -20.23
CA GLY A 114 -42.86 32.22 -20.62
C GLY A 114 -43.39 32.22 -22.06
N THR A 115 -42.71 31.52 -22.98
CA THR A 115 -43.16 31.37 -24.37
C THR A 115 -44.40 30.49 -24.46
N GLN A 116 -44.43 29.37 -23.73
CA GLN A 116 -45.59 28.48 -23.68
C GLN A 116 -46.82 29.24 -23.15
N LEU A 117 -46.68 29.99 -22.06
CA LEU A 117 -47.78 30.80 -21.51
C LEU A 117 -48.32 31.81 -22.52
N ARG A 118 -47.45 32.46 -23.30
CA ARG A 118 -47.86 33.38 -24.37
C ARG A 118 -48.67 32.65 -25.45
N LEU A 119 -48.20 31.48 -25.88
CA LEU A 119 -48.90 30.66 -26.88
C LEU A 119 -50.27 30.19 -26.39
N ASP A 120 -50.37 29.77 -25.13
CA ASP A 120 -51.63 29.32 -24.53
C ASP A 120 -52.67 30.46 -24.51
N ILE A 121 -52.26 31.67 -24.09
CA ILE A 121 -53.14 32.86 -24.13
C ILE A 121 -53.54 33.19 -25.57
N MET A 122 -52.60 33.15 -26.52
CA MET A 122 -52.89 33.38 -27.94
C MET A 122 -53.93 32.39 -28.47
N MET A 123 -53.83 31.12 -28.07
CA MET A 123 -54.78 30.08 -28.46
C MET A 123 -56.17 30.31 -27.82
N ASP A 124 -56.22 30.73 -26.56
CA ASP A 124 -57.47 31.03 -25.88
C ASP A 124 -58.18 32.27 -26.44
N ILE A 125 -57.43 33.28 -26.91
CA ILE A 125 -58.00 34.41 -27.68
C ILE A 125 -58.68 33.90 -28.95
N LEU A 126 -58.04 33.00 -29.69
CA LEU A 126 -58.62 32.44 -30.92
C LEU A 126 -59.92 31.69 -30.62
N LYS A 127 -59.96 30.90 -29.54
CA LYS A 127 -61.17 30.21 -29.08
C LYS A 127 -62.28 31.18 -28.67
N ALA A 128 -61.97 32.22 -27.89
CA ALA A 128 -62.94 33.21 -27.45
C ALA A 128 -63.58 33.92 -28.66
N ARG A 129 -62.77 34.31 -29.65
CA ARG A 129 -63.24 34.89 -30.91
C ARG A 129 -64.10 33.93 -31.72
N GLN A 130 -63.70 32.66 -31.81
CA GLN A 130 -64.50 31.61 -32.47
C GLN A 130 -65.88 31.46 -31.82
N ASN A 131 -65.95 31.58 -30.49
CA ASN A 131 -67.19 31.50 -29.71
C ASN A 131 -67.98 32.83 -29.67
N LYS A 132 -67.51 33.88 -30.37
CA LYS A 132 -68.08 35.24 -30.37
C LYS A 132 -68.10 35.92 -28.98
N ASP A 133 -67.23 35.47 -28.07
CA ASP A 133 -67.01 36.11 -26.77
C ASP A 133 -65.91 37.17 -26.90
N PHE A 134 -66.31 38.36 -27.37
CA PHE A 134 -65.38 39.46 -27.63
C PHE A 134 -64.87 40.10 -26.34
N ASP A 135 -65.70 40.18 -25.30
CA ASP A 135 -65.29 40.73 -24.00
C ASP A 135 -64.14 39.90 -23.39
N GLN A 136 -64.24 38.57 -23.46
CA GLN A 136 -63.17 37.68 -23.00
C GLN A 136 -61.93 37.75 -23.90
N ALA A 137 -62.10 37.85 -25.22
CA ALA A 137 -60.98 38.00 -26.14
C ALA A 137 -60.20 39.31 -25.90
N ASP A 138 -60.89 40.41 -25.59
CA ASP A 138 -60.27 41.70 -25.29
C ASP A 138 -59.52 41.67 -23.97
N LYS A 139 -60.09 41.06 -22.92
CA LYS A 139 -59.40 40.83 -21.64
C LYS A 139 -58.12 40.02 -21.82
N LEU A 140 -58.19 38.89 -22.54
CA LEU A 140 -57.02 38.05 -22.80
C LEU A 140 -55.96 38.79 -23.65
N THR A 141 -56.39 39.61 -24.60
CA THR A 141 -55.49 40.44 -25.42
C THR A 141 -54.76 41.46 -24.55
N GLN A 142 -55.45 42.09 -23.60
CA GLN A 142 -54.81 43.02 -22.66
C GLN A 142 -53.81 42.29 -21.75
N ASN A 143 -54.20 41.14 -21.19
CA ASN A 143 -53.31 40.31 -20.38
C ASN A 143 -52.03 39.91 -21.15
N LEU A 144 -52.15 39.56 -22.43
CA LEU A 144 -51.01 39.23 -23.29
C LEU A 144 -50.10 40.44 -23.52
N ARG A 145 -50.67 41.64 -23.75
CA ARG A 145 -49.87 42.88 -23.87
C ARG A 145 -49.10 43.16 -22.59
N ASP A 146 -49.75 43.05 -21.43
CA ASP A 146 -49.12 43.30 -20.14
C ASP A 146 -47.99 42.29 -19.87
N LEU A 147 -48.21 41.02 -20.23
CA LEU A 147 -47.22 39.95 -20.09
C LEU A 147 -46.01 40.08 -21.05
N ILE A 148 -46.20 40.68 -22.22
CA ILE A 148 -45.11 40.98 -23.17
C ILE A 148 -44.37 42.26 -22.74
N ALA A 149 -45.11 43.26 -22.25
CA ALA A 149 -44.56 44.55 -21.82
C ALA A 149 -43.78 44.44 -20.50
N SER A 150 -44.06 43.45 -19.66
CA SER A 150 -43.24 43.12 -18.50
C SER A 150 -41.95 42.45 -18.97
N PRO A 151 -40.77 43.11 -18.86
CA PRO A 151 -39.52 42.47 -19.21
C PRO A 151 -39.28 41.33 -18.21
N ASN A 152 -38.98 40.13 -18.73
CA ASN A 152 -38.54 38.97 -17.96
C ASN A 152 -37.56 39.40 -16.85
N GLY A 153 -38.00 39.52 -15.59
CA GLY A 153 -37.07 39.93 -14.54
C GLY A 153 -37.58 40.50 -13.21
N LYS A 154 -38.80 40.24 -12.74
CA LYS A 154 -39.12 40.46 -11.30
C LYS A 154 -39.96 39.32 -10.72
N ASN A 155 -39.25 38.42 -10.04
CA ASN A 155 -39.63 37.68 -8.84
C ASN A 155 -41.04 37.07 -8.79
N GLN A 156 -41.11 35.78 -9.07
CA GLN A 156 -41.81 34.83 -8.19
C GLN A 156 -40.89 33.64 -7.91
#